data_AF-A0A5C5UJ99-F1
#
_entry.id   AF-A0A5C5UJ99-F1
#
_cell.length_a   1.000
_cell.length_b   1.000
_cell.length_c   1.000
_cell.angle_alpha   90.00
_cell.angle_beta   90.00
_cell.angle_gamma   90.00
#
_symmetry.space_group_name_H-M   'P 1'
#
loop_
_entity.id
_entity.type
_entity.pdbx_description
1 polymer ?
#
loop_
_entity_poly.entity_id
_entity_poly.type
_entity_poly.pdbx_seq_one_letter_code
_entity_poly.pdbx_strand_id
1 'polypeptide(L)'
;MIAYTYRLDTSLPMDEAETIELRSGKIKVLWCQLAFLFFEKGTSVTFKYWSGDLAARNGYSSFGIKEAKKLAKKYNLTIDFDGLSLLKVDLNPEMKDYVLHQIQKCENQLSPFFHFDVLDEEGESICTAQDFGTSILVALNISDLRILAADGFDLNFLISLPEPC
;
A
#
# COMPACT_ATOMS: atom_id res chain seq x y z
N MET A 1 -1.98 -0.53 19.41
CA MET A 1 -3.21 -0.89 18.68
C MET A 1 -3.60 0.30 17.85
N ILE A 2 -2.98 0.43 16.69
CA ILE A 2 -3.37 1.47 15.74
C ILE A 2 -4.74 1.14 15.17
N ALA A 3 -5.62 2.12 15.30
CA ALA A 3 -6.84 2.24 14.53
C ALA A 3 -6.48 2.82 13.17
N TYR A 4 -6.65 2.08 12.06
CA TYR A 4 -6.71 2.77 10.77
C TYR A 4 -7.82 3.81 10.85
N THR A 5 -7.51 5.05 10.50
CA THR A 5 -8.44 6.17 10.62
C THR A 5 -9.22 6.40 9.33
N TYR A 6 -8.65 6.00 8.19
CA TYR A 6 -9.29 6.14 6.88
C TYR A 6 -9.10 4.92 5.98
N ARG A 7 -10.02 4.77 5.04
CA ARG A 7 -9.91 3.91 3.87
C ARG A 7 -9.92 4.78 2.61
N LEU A 8 -9.09 4.46 1.61
CA LEU A 8 -9.20 5.07 0.28
C LEU A 8 -10.50 4.58 -0.38
N ASP A 9 -11.35 5.52 -0.77
CA ASP A 9 -12.62 5.22 -1.40
C ASP A 9 -12.42 4.87 -2.88
N THR A 10 -12.44 3.56 -3.16
CA THR A 10 -12.41 3.03 -4.53
C THR A 10 -13.81 2.84 -5.11
N SER A 11 -14.86 3.28 -4.39
CA SER A 11 -16.26 2.93 -4.60
C SER A 11 -17.25 4.08 -4.75
N LEU A 12 -16.87 5.37 -4.60
CA LEU A 12 -17.86 6.47 -4.68
C LEU A 12 -18.70 6.40 -5.97
N PRO A 13 -19.97 6.81 -5.92
CA PRO A 13 -20.82 6.90 -7.10
C PRO A 13 -20.16 7.77 -8.17
N MET A 14 -20.23 7.34 -9.42
CA MET A 14 -19.78 8.14 -10.55
C MET A 14 -20.73 9.34 -10.71
N ASP A 15 -20.19 10.55 -10.78
CA ASP A 15 -20.94 11.67 -11.34
C ASP A 15 -21.34 11.31 -12.78
N GLU A 16 -22.52 11.76 -13.24
CA GLU A 16 -23.06 11.41 -14.56
C GLU A 16 -22.13 11.77 -15.74
N ALA A 17 -21.13 12.64 -15.50
CA ALA A 17 -20.15 13.09 -16.49
C ALA A 17 -18.77 12.42 -16.40
N GLU A 18 -18.47 11.61 -15.38
CA GLU A 18 -17.17 10.96 -15.19
C GLU A 18 -17.14 9.59 -15.88
N THR A 19 -16.11 9.27 -16.67
CA THR A 19 -15.93 7.91 -17.22
C THR A 19 -15.19 7.01 -16.23
N ILE A 20 -15.35 5.70 -16.36
CA ILE A 20 -14.66 4.71 -15.50
C ILE A 20 -13.14 4.88 -15.59
N GLU A 21 -12.62 5.15 -16.78
CA GLU A 21 -11.18 5.32 -17.04
C GLU A 21 -10.65 6.58 -16.35
N LEU A 22 -11.37 7.70 -16.46
CA LEU A 22 -10.99 8.96 -15.82
C LEU A 22 -10.95 8.81 -14.29
N ARG A 23 -11.97 8.17 -13.74
CA ARG A 23 -12.08 7.88 -12.32
C ARG A 23 -10.95 6.99 -11.81
N SER A 24 -10.69 5.91 -12.53
CA SER A 24 -9.61 4.96 -12.21
C SER A 24 -8.25 5.66 -12.24
N GLY A 25 -8.03 6.56 -13.22
CA GLY A 25 -6.86 7.42 -13.29
C GLY A 25 -6.73 8.34 -12.08
N LYS A 26 -7.83 8.99 -11.65
CA LYS A 26 -7.83 9.85 -10.45
C LYS A 26 -7.49 9.07 -9.19
N ILE A 27 -8.13 7.93 -8.96
CA ILE A 27 -7.85 7.06 -7.80
C ILE A 27 -6.39 6.61 -7.82
N LYS A 28 -5.84 6.28 -8.99
CA LYS A 28 -4.43 5.90 -9.12
C LYS A 28 -3.49 7.02 -8.69
N VAL A 29 -3.75 8.27 -9.10
CA VAL A 29 -2.95 9.43 -8.70
C VAL A 29 -3.02 9.64 -7.18
N LEU A 30 -4.22 9.61 -6.61
CA LEU A 30 -4.43 9.76 -5.16
C LEU A 30 -3.72 8.64 -4.37
N TRP A 31 -3.81 7.41 -4.87
CA TRP A 31 -3.07 6.29 -4.28
C TRP A 31 -1.56 6.50 -4.33
N CYS A 32 -1.00 6.95 -5.45
CA CYS A 32 0.43 7.25 -5.54
C CYS A 32 0.88 8.33 -4.54
N GLN A 33 0.05 9.35 -4.28
CA GLN A 33 0.33 10.37 -3.26
C GLN A 33 0.34 9.77 -1.84
N LEU A 34 -0.66 8.95 -1.51
CA LEU A 34 -0.70 8.25 -0.22
C LEU A 34 0.49 7.30 -0.06
N ALA A 35 0.79 6.50 -1.07
CA ALA A 35 1.93 5.60 -1.06
C ALA A 35 3.22 6.39 -0.81
N PHE A 36 3.46 7.49 -1.53
CA PHE A 36 4.64 8.33 -1.30
C PHE A 36 4.74 8.80 0.15
N LEU A 37 3.66 9.38 0.72
CA LEU A 37 3.62 9.84 2.10
C LEU A 37 3.99 8.73 3.10
N PHE A 38 3.40 7.54 2.94
CA PHE A 38 3.61 6.44 3.89
C PHE A 38 4.96 5.74 3.73
N PHE A 39 5.48 5.61 2.50
CA PHE A 39 6.83 5.08 2.31
C PHE A 39 7.90 6.06 2.81
N GLU A 40 7.64 7.37 2.81
CA GLU A 40 8.52 8.34 3.45
C GLU A 40 8.49 8.23 4.98
N LYS A 41 7.31 8.12 5.58
CA LYS A 41 7.09 8.02 7.03
C LYS A 41 7.50 6.66 7.62
N GLY A 42 7.35 5.58 6.85
CA GLY A 42 7.60 4.22 7.31
C GLY A 42 9.08 3.85 7.43
N THR A 43 9.37 2.95 8.35
CA THR A 43 10.73 2.41 8.57
C THR A 43 10.91 1.03 7.96
N SER A 44 9.82 0.27 7.82
CA SER A 44 9.83 -1.08 7.25
C SER A 44 8.53 -1.38 6.52
N VAL A 45 8.55 -2.39 5.65
CA VAL A 45 7.38 -2.87 4.93
C VAL A 45 7.32 -4.38 5.02
N THR A 46 6.13 -4.92 5.23
CA THR A 46 5.83 -6.34 5.22
C THR A 46 5.04 -6.68 3.97
N PHE A 47 5.54 -7.64 3.19
CA PHE A 47 4.81 -8.21 2.06
C PHE A 47 4.23 -9.55 2.45
N LYS A 48 2.96 -9.77 2.10
CA LYS A 48 2.29 -11.06 2.30
C LYS A 48 2.09 -11.74 0.95
N TYR A 49 2.50 -13.00 0.85
CA TYR A 49 2.47 -13.75 -0.41
C TYR A 49 2.43 -15.26 -0.17
N TRP A 50 2.03 -16.03 -1.18
CA TRP A 50 2.09 -17.49 -1.13
C TRP A 50 3.48 -17.99 -1.54
N SER A 51 4.19 -18.72 -0.68
CA SER A 51 5.55 -19.19 -0.97
C SER A 51 5.63 -20.11 -2.18
N GLY A 52 4.57 -20.87 -2.48
CA GLY A 52 4.47 -21.72 -3.67
C GLY A 52 4.60 -20.94 -4.98
N ASP A 53 4.16 -19.68 -5.00
CA ASP A 53 4.23 -18.81 -6.18
C ASP A 53 5.67 -18.49 -6.59
N LEU A 54 6.64 -18.50 -5.66
CA LEU A 54 8.04 -18.20 -5.98
C LEU A 54 8.71 -19.27 -6.87
N ALA A 55 8.22 -20.52 -6.79
CA ALA A 55 8.68 -21.63 -7.60
C ALA A 55 7.91 -21.74 -8.92
N ALA A 56 6.68 -21.20 -8.99
CA ALA A 56 5.85 -21.20 -10.17
C ALA A 56 6.27 -20.09 -11.16
N ARG A 57 6.19 -20.36 -12.46
CA ARG A 57 6.48 -19.34 -13.50
C ARG A 57 5.45 -18.21 -13.56
N ASN A 58 4.25 -18.43 -13.03
CA ASN A 58 3.10 -17.52 -13.13
C ASN A 58 2.55 -17.14 -11.75
N GLY A 59 3.39 -17.12 -10.71
CA GLY A 59 2.94 -16.84 -9.35
C GLY A 59 2.41 -15.42 -9.19
N TYR A 60 1.10 -15.26 -8.92
CA TYR A 60 0.42 -13.97 -8.91
C TYR A 60 0.70 -13.16 -7.64
N SER A 61 0.81 -13.80 -6.48
CA SER A 61 0.97 -13.09 -5.20
C SER A 61 2.41 -12.70 -4.88
N SER A 62 3.38 -13.38 -5.50
CA SER A 62 4.81 -13.23 -5.20
C SER A 62 5.53 -12.18 -6.05
N PHE A 63 4.78 -11.30 -6.71
CA PHE A 63 5.35 -10.22 -7.53
C PHE A 63 6.35 -9.40 -6.72
N GLY A 64 7.53 -9.16 -7.31
CA GLY A 64 8.57 -8.32 -6.73
C GLY A 64 9.28 -8.85 -5.49
N ILE A 65 8.79 -9.94 -4.87
CA ILE A 65 9.36 -10.50 -3.63
C ILE A 65 10.83 -10.87 -3.77
N LYS A 66 11.22 -11.50 -4.88
CA LYS A 66 12.64 -11.86 -5.13
C LYS A 66 13.53 -10.63 -5.21
N GLU A 67 13.02 -9.53 -5.75
CA GLU A 67 13.78 -8.28 -5.89
C GLU A 67 13.86 -7.53 -4.56
N ALA A 68 12.74 -7.44 -3.85
CA ALA A 68 12.70 -6.90 -2.49
C ALA A 68 13.73 -7.58 -1.58
N LYS A 69 13.85 -8.92 -1.62
CA LYS A 69 14.87 -9.64 -0.83
C LYS A 69 16.31 -9.28 -1.21
N LYS A 70 16.59 -8.91 -2.45
CA LYS A 70 17.94 -8.50 -2.88
C LYS A 70 18.28 -7.08 -2.45
N LEU A 71 17.31 -6.17 -2.55
CA LEU A 71 17.46 -4.75 -2.18
C LEU A 71 17.46 -4.55 -0.65
N ALA A 72 16.86 -5.48 0.09
CA ALA A 72 16.84 -5.44 1.53
C ALA A 72 18.21 -5.79 2.14
N LYS A 73 18.79 -4.85 2.90
CA LYS A 73 20.00 -5.11 3.71
C LYS A 73 19.73 -6.11 4.85
N LYS A 74 18.53 -6.04 5.41
CA LYS A 74 18.00 -6.95 6.43
C LYS A 74 16.57 -7.30 6.09
N TYR A 75 16.21 -8.55 6.30
CA TYR A 75 14.84 -9.02 6.14
C TYR A 75 14.54 -10.11 7.17
N ASN A 76 13.26 -10.21 7.52
CA ASN A 76 12.71 -11.28 8.33
C ASN A 76 11.64 -12.01 7.51
N LEU A 77 11.66 -13.34 7.54
CA LEU A 77 10.66 -14.18 6.91
C LEU A 77 9.93 -14.99 7.98
N THR A 78 8.62 -14.81 8.07
CA THR A 78 7.74 -15.57 8.98
C THR A 78 6.57 -16.15 8.19
N ILE A 79 5.77 -16.98 8.86
CA ILE A 79 4.53 -17.53 8.31
C ILE A 79 3.38 -17.00 9.16
N ASP A 80 2.36 -16.46 8.51
CA ASP A 80 1.14 -15.98 9.16
C ASP A 80 0.20 -17.16 9.49
N PHE A 81 -0.82 -16.90 10.30
CA PHE A 81 -1.79 -17.91 10.75
C PHE A 81 -2.56 -18.59 9.63
N ASP A 82 -2.72 -17.92 8.49
CA ASP A 82 -3.36 -18.47 7.28
C ASP A 82 -2.40 -19.28 6.39
N GLY A 83 -1.14 -19.45 6.82
CA GLY A 83 -0.11 -20.19 6.11
C GLY A 83 0.58 -19.39 5.00
N LEU A 84 0.23 -18.12 4.79
CA LEU A 84 0.95 -17.25 3.85
C LEU A 84 2.28 -16.78 4.45
N SER A 85 3.24 -16.51 3.57
CA SER A 85 4.56 -16.00 3.96
C SER A 85 4.50 -14.49 4.16
N LEU A 86 5.15 -14.03 5.23
CA LEU A 86 5.34 -12.62 5.54
C LEU A 86 6.82 -12.28 5.42
N LEU A 87 7.17 -11.46 4.42
CA LEU A 87 8.50 -10.91 4.26
C LEU A 87 8.51 -9.46 4.76
N LYS A 88 9.13 -9.25 5.93
CA LYS A 88 9.40 -7.90 6.45
C LYS A 88 10.80 -7.44 6.01
N VAL A 89 10.90 -6.25 5.45
CA VAL A 89 12.15 -5.62 4.99
C VAL A 89 12.24 -4.18 5.49
N ASP A 90 13.46 -3.71 5.73
CA ASP A 90 13.71 -2.30 6.08
C ASP A 90 13.49 -1.40 4.83
N LEU A 91 12.84 -0.24 5.02
CA LEU A 91 12.63 0.76 3.98
C LEU A 91 13.85 1.67 3.82
N ASN A 92 14.88 1.15 3.16
CA ASN A 92 15.99 1.96 2.67
C ASN A 92 15.63 2.68 1.36
N PRO A 93 16.41 3.69 0.90
CA PRO A 93 16.09 4.44 -0.32
C PRO A 93 15.85 3.57 -1.57
N GLU A 94 16.66 2.53 -1.80
CA GLU A 94 16.51 1.64 -2.95
C GLU A 94 15.19 0.86 -2.89
N MET A 95 14.78 0.41 -1.70
CA MET A 95 13.51 -0.27 -1.48
C MET A 95 12.33 0.67 -1.71
N LYS A 96 12.39 1.90 -1.18
CA LYS A 96 11.33 2.90 -1.36
C LYS A 96 11.14 3.21 -2.85
N ASP A 97 12.24 3.51 -3.54
CA ASP A 97 12.23 3.80 -4.98
C ASP A 97 11.68 2.62 -5.78
N TYR A 98 12.12 1.39 -5.45
CA TYR A 98 11.62 0.19 -6.11
C TYR A 98 10.11 0.05 -5.97
N VAL A 99 9.58 0.08 -4.74
CA VAL A 99 8.16 -0.16 -4.48
C VAL A 99 7.29 0.93 -5.10
N LEU A 100 7.66 2.20 -4.91
CA LEU A 100 6.94 3.35 -5.47
C LEU A 100 6.92 3.29 -7.01
N HIS A 101 8.04 2.95 -7.65
CA HIS A 101 8.11 2.79 -9.09
C HIS A 101 7.23 1.64 -9.60
N GLN A 102 7.20 0.50 -8.89
CA GLN A 102 6.31 -0.61 -9.25
C GLN A 102 4.83 -0.21 -9.11
N ILE A 103 4.47 0.52 -8.05
CA ILE A 103 3.11 1.05 -7.86
C ILE A 103 2.75 1.98 -9.03
N GLN A 104 3.61 2.95 -9.36
CA GLN A 104 3.36 3.92 -10.44
C GLN A 104 3.18 3.27 -11.82
N LYS A 105 3.96 2.22 -12.12
CA LYS A 105 3.89 1.51 -13.41
C LYS A 105 2.75 0.52 -13.56
N CYS A 106 2.03 0.22 -12.48
CA CYS A 106 0.94 -0.74 -12.53
C CYS A 106 -0.30 -0.12 -13.19
N GLU A 107 -0.72 -0.66 -14.34
CA GLU A 107 -1.81 -0.11 -15.17
C GLU A 107 -3.19 -0.67 -14.77
N ASN A 108 -3.28 -1.98 -14.54
CA ASN A 108 -4.57 -2.67 -14.36
C ASN A 108 -5.06 -2.71 -12.90
N GLN A 109 -4.21 -2.31 -11.96
CA GLN A 109 -4.46 -2.39 -10.52
C GLN A 109 -3.83 -1.19 -9.81
N LEU A 110 -4.25 -0.93 -8.57
CA LEU A 110 -3.65 0.14 -7.77
C LEU A 110 -2.25 -0.26 -7.28
N SER A 111 -2.04 -1.53 -6.95
CA SER A 111 -0.74 -2.08 -6.54
C SER A 111 -0.46 -3.38 -7.28
N PRO A 112 0.77 -3.63 -7.74
CA PRO A 112 1.16 -4.93 -8.30
C PRO A 112 1.41 -5.98 -7.22
N PHE A 113 1.48 -5.58 -5.95
CA PHE A 113 1.67 -6.48 -4.82
C PHE A 113 0.31 -6.95 -4.32
N PHE A 114 0.19 -8.26 -4.07
CA PHE A 114 -1.02 -8.85 -3.52
C PHE A 114 -1.39 -8.21 -2.18
N HIS A 115 -0.43 -8.10 -1.27
CA HIS A 115 -0.61 -7.42 0.00
C HIS A 115 0.72 -6.84 0.47
N PHE A 116 0.70 -5.58 0.91
CA PHE A 116 1.78 -5.02 1.71
C PHE A 116 1.27 -4.17 2.86
N ASP A 117 2.13 -4.00 3.86
CA ASP A 117 1.88 -3.24 5.07
C ASP A 117 3.11 -2.43 5.46
N VAL A 118 2.99 -1.11 5.52
CA VAL A 118 4.06 -0.18 5.91
C VAL A 118 3.99 0.08 7.39
N LEU A 119 5.12 -0.05 8.08
CA LEU A 119 5.24 0.06 9.53
C LEU A 119 6.10 1.27 9.94
N ASP A 120 5.74 1.89 11.06
CA ASP A 120 6.52 2.95 11.71
C ASP A 120 7.73 2.43 12.51
N GLU A 121 8.34 3.28 13.34
CA GLU A 121 9.54 2.95 14.12
C GLU A 121 9.24 2.02 15.31
N GLU A 122 8.03 2.06 15.83
CA GLU A 122 7.49 1.13 16.84
C GLU A 122 7.11 -0.23 16.23
N GLY A 123 7.01 -0.29 14.90
CA GLY A 123 6.60 -1.48 14.16
C GLY A 123 5.08 -1.64 14.07
N GLU A 124 4.32 -0.59 14.34
CA GLU A 124 2.88 -0.57 14.15
C GLU A 124 2.55 -0.22 12.69
N SER A 125 1.44 -0.76 12.19
CA SER A 125 1.00 -0.50 10.81
C SER A 125 0.43 0.90 10.65
N ILE A 126 0.92 1.62 9.64
CA ILE A 126 0.44 2.96 9.28
C ILE A 126 -0.26 2.99 7.92
N CYS A 127 -0.04 2.00 7.06
CA CYS A 127 -0.70 1.89 5.75
C CYS A 127 -0.63 0.46 5.22
N THR A 128 -1.79 -0.11 4.89
CA THR A 128 -1.88 -1.41 4.23
C THR A 128 -2.58 -1.29 2.88
N ALA A 129 -2.09 -2.03 1.90
CA ALA A 129 -2.76 -2.25 0.63
C ALA A 129 -2.94 -3.75 0.42
N GLN A 130 -4.19 -4.18 0.26
CA GLN A 130 -4.58 -5.59 0.14
C GLN A 130 -5.27 -5.84 -1.19
N ASP A 131 -5.24 -7.09 -1.65
CA ASP A 131 -5.86 -7.55 -2.88
C ASP A 131 -5.53 -6.61 -4.06
N PHE A 132 -4.22 -6.38 -4.28
CA PHE A 132 -3.71 -5.51 -5.35
C PHE A 132 -4.16 -4.04 -5.23
N GLY A 133 -4.42 -3.60 -4.00
CA GLY A 133 -4.83 -2.25 -3.64
C GLY A 133 -6.34 -2.01 -3.73
N THR A 134 -7.17 -3.04 -3.88
CA THR A 134 -8.65 -2.87 -3.83
C THR A 134 -9.14 -2.47 -2.44
N SER A 135 -8.37 -2.80 -1.40
CA SER A 135 -8.57 -2.33 -0.03
C SER A 135 -7.30 -1.67 0.48
N ILE A 136 -7.35 -0.34 0.66
CA ILE A 136 -6.25 0.46 1.18
C ILE A 136 -6.72 1.13 2.47
N LEU A 137 -6.06 0.84 3.58
CA LEU A 137 -6.33 1.43 4.89
C LEU A 137 -5.12 2.22 5.35
N VAL A 138 -5.37 3.39 5.94
CA VAL A 138 -4.32 4.35 6.29
C VAL A 138 -4.57 4.97 7.66
N ALA A 139 -3.48 5.21 8.39
CA ALA A 139 -3.48 5.96 9.64
C ALA A 139 -2.97 7.39 9.37
N LEU A 140 -3.91 8.34 9.26
CA LEU A 140 -3.62 9.75 8.99
C LEU A 140 -3.93 10.59 10.22
N ASN A 141 -2.96 11.40 10.64
CA ASN A 141 -3.19 12.44 11.63
C ASN A 141 -3.53 13.80 10.95
N ILE A 142 -3.81 14.82 11.75
CA ILE A 142 -4.15 16.17 11.25
C ILE A 142 -3.00 16.77 10.40
N SER A 143 -1.75 16.50 10.74
CA SER A 143 -0.59 16.96 9.96
C SER A 143 -0.55 16.29 8.59
N ASP A 144 -0.77 14.98 8.54
CA ASP A 144 -0.81 14.20 7.30
C ASP A 144 -1.91 14.73 6.35
N LEU A 145 -3.10 15.01 6.88
CA LEU A 145 -4.20 15.59 6.11
C LEU A 145 -3.88 16.98 5.56
N ARG A 146 -3.14 17.81 6.31
CA ARG A 146 -2.70 19.14 5.84
C ARG A 146 -1.69 19.03 4.71
N ILE A 147 -0.74 18.10 4.80
CA ILE A 147 0.24 17.82 3.74
C ILE A 147 -0.49 17.39 2.47
N LEU A 148 -1.37 16.39 2.60
CA LEU A 148 -2.16 15.87 1.48
C LEU A 148 -2.99 16.97 0.81
N ALA A 149 -3.72 17.77 1.58
CA ALA A 149 -4.52 18.88 1.04
C ALA A 149 -3.66 19.95 0.34
N ALA A 150 -2.47 20.25 0.87
CA ALA A 150 -1.53 21.18 0.24
C ALA A 150 -0.98 20.64 -1.09
N ASP A 151 -0.80 19.32 -1.19
CA ASP A 151 -0.38 18.61 -2.41
C ASP A 151 -1.55 18.36 -3.39
N GLY A 152 -2.72 18.93 -3.13
CA GLY A 152 -3.90 18.84 -4.00
C GLY A 152 -4.63 17.50 -3.93
N PHE A 153 -4.40 16.70 -2.87
CA PHE A 153 -5.16 15.48 -2.63
C PHE A 153 -6.63 15.79 -2.35
N ASP A 154 -7.53 15.06 -3.01
CA ASP A 154 -8.97 15.20 -2.82
C ASP A 154 -9.45 14.36 -1.63
N LEU A 155 -9.64 15.02 -0.48
CA LEU A 155 -10.05 14.38 0.78
C LEU A 155 -11.42 13.67 0.70
N ASN A 156 -12.24 13.96 -0.31
CA ASN A 156 -13.51 13.26 -0.50
C ASN A 156 -13.34 11.78 -0.87
N PHE A 157 -12.13 11.38 -1.28
CA PHE A 157 -11.75 9.99 -1.53
C PHE A 157 -11.25 9.26 -0.27
N LEU A 158 -11.47 9.82 0.92
CA LEU A 158 -11.19 9.16 2.18
C LEU A 158 -12.48 8.90 2.95
N ILE A 159 -12.75 7.62 3.22
CA ILE A 159 -13.81 7.20 4.13
C ILE A 159 -13.22 7.15 5.53
N SER A 160 -13.74 7.96 6.45
CA SER A 160 -13.37 7.87 7.86
C SER A 160 -13.87 6.56 8.45
N LEU A 161 -12.97 5.84 9.13
CA LEU A 161 -13.29 4.61 9.82
C LEU A 161 -13.62 4.94 11.29
N PRO A 162 -14.57 4.21 11.91
CA PRO A 162 -14.88 4.40 13.32
C PRO A 162 -13.66 4.06 14.19
N GLU A 163 -13.45 4.84 15.25
CA GLU A 163 -12.42 4.51 16.24
C GLU A 163 -12.74 3.13 16.86
N PRO A 164 -11.76 2.21 16.93
CA PRO A 164 -11.93 0.96 17.64
C PRO A 164 -12.20 1.28 19.12
N CYS A 165 -13.35 0.82 19.59
CA CYS A 165 -13.78 0.90 20.99
C CYS A 165 -12.90 0.07 21.91
#